data_AF-A0A925NV05-F1
#
_entry.id   AF-A0A925NV05-F1
#
_cell.length_a   1.000
_cell.length_b   1.000
_cell.length_c   1.000
_cell.angle_alpha   90.00
_cell.angle_beta   90.00
_cell.angle_gamma   90.00
#
_symmetry.space_group_name_H-M   'P 1'
#
loop_
_entity.id
_entity.type
_entity.pdbx_description
1 polymer ?
#
loop_
_entity_poly.entity_id
_entity_poly.type
_entity_poly.pdbx_seq_one_letter_code
_entity_poly.pdbx_strand_id
1 'polypeptide(L)'
;MSTTPRELIKGLGSGAGFLLFAFALDVPMLVAAGIAAGIYFGLSLMLPLPQPVEDLDAALGLTLQERDAFLASCRKSTGELAQLAAAVRNRAFGENVNALAKAAADLTSYLEKKPDAILLAYSVPRNLEHLAGMLRQYVAISTHQQASGTAEEALRKVEGIFESAGHSFLGMYQQLLDNDVAALETSAQTLAILMDVDTQIHNQRIKPSRFPEPDNQQAQRRRLPEKET
;
A
#
# COMPACT_ATOMS: atom_id res chain seq x y z
N MET A 1 20.65 6.47 -1.80
CA MET A 1 21.20 6.66 -0.44
C MET A 1 22.20 7.81 -0.46
N SER A 2 21.78 9.02 -0.10
CA SER A 2 22.68 10.16 0.09
C SER A 2 23.12 10.19 1.55
N THR A 3 24.30 9.66 1.84
CA THR A 3 24.93 9.74 3.16
C THR A 3 25.29 11.19 3.46
N THR A 4 24.58 11.81 4.41
CA THR A 4 24.83 13.19 4.83
C THR A 4 26.19 13.29 5.54
N PRO A 5 27.13 14.14 5.08
CA PRO A 5 28.49 14.26 5.64
C PRO A 5 28.52 14.72 7.11
N ARG A 6 27.38 15.16 7.65
CA ARG A 6 27.20 15.65 9.01
C ARG A 6 27.22 14.53 10.07
N GLU A 7 26.88 13.30 9.70
CA GLU A 7 26.93 12.13 10.59
C GLU A 7 28.37 11.63 10.75
N LEU A 8 29.16 11.67 9.67
CA LEU A 8 30.58 11.29 9.67
C LEU A 8 31.42 12.19 10.59
N ILE A 9 31.13 13.49 10.59
CA ILE A 9 31.85 14.50 11.39
C ILE A 9 31.56 14.34 12.89
N LYS A 10 30.35 13.92 13.27
CA LYS A 10 29.99 13.66 14.68
C LYS A 10 30.68 12.40 15.22
N GLY A 11 30.77 11.34 14.42
CA GLY A 11 31.48 10.11 14.80
C GLY A 11 33.00 10.28 14.87
N LEU A 12 33.59 11.09 13.98
CA LEU A 12 35.02 11.35 13.99
C LEU A 12 35.45 12.26 15.16
N GLY A 13 34.60 13.21 15.56
CA GLY A 13 34.86 14.12 16.69
C GLY A 13 34.90 13.43 18.05
N SER A 14 34.03 12.45 18.29
CA SER A 14 34.02 11.69 19.56
C SER A 14 35.23 10.76 19.71
N GLY A 15 35.72 10.19 18.61
CA GLY A 15 36.92 9.35 18.61
C GLY A 15 38.20 10.13 18.93
N ALA A 16 38.35 11.33 18.35
CA ALA A 16 39.50 12.20 18.62
C ALA A 16 39.52 12.72 20.07
N GLY A 17 38.34 13.07 20.62
CA GLY A 17 38.22 13.51 22.02
C GLY A 17 38.58 12.41 23.02
N PHE A 18 38.16 11.17 22.77
CA PHE A 18 38.49 10.02 23.61
C PHE A 18 40.00 9.71 23.61
N LEU A 19 40.65 9.79 22.45
CA LEU A 19 42.10 9.56 22.33
C LEU A 19 42.93 10.64 23.05
N LEU A 20 42.53 11.91 22.95
CA LEU A 20 43.19 13.00 23.68
C LEU A 20 43.02 12.87 25.20
N PHE A 21 41.84 12.45 25.65
CA PHE A 21 41.59 12.20 27.08
C PHE A 21 42.40 11.01 27.61
N ALA A 22 42.50 9.93 26.83
CA ALA A 22 43.31 8.75 27.21
C ALA A 22 44.80 9.08 27.29
N PHE A 23 45.32 9.91 26.38
CA PHE A 23 46.70 10.41 26.43
C PHE A 23 46.96 11.33 27.63
N ALA A 24 46.02 12.20 27.99
CA ALA A 24 46.16 13.12 29.12
C ALA A 24 46.20 12.41 30.49
N LEU A 25 45.67 11.18 30.58
CA LEU A 25 45.64 10.36 31.79
C LEU A 25 46.74 9.29 31.84
N ASP A 26 47.68 9.32 30.88
CA ASP A 26 48.78 8.35 30.73
C ASP A 26 48.29 6.89 30.74
N VAL A 27 47.07 6.67 30.23
CA VAL A 27 46.44 5.35 30.24
C VAL A 27 47.12 4.49 29.17
N PRO A 28 47.67 3.32 29.51
CA PRO A 28 48.28 2.45 28.53
C PRO A 28 47.29 2.13 27.42
N MET A 29 47.71 2.25 26.15
CA MET A 29 46.84 2.09 24.98
C MET A 29 46.04 0.77 25.00
N LEU A 30 46.63 -0.28 25.57
CA LEU A 30 45.99 -1.59 25.81
C LEU A 30 44.78 -1.52 26.75
N VAL A 31 44.85 -0.71 27.81
CA VAL A 31 43.75 -0.52 28.77
C VAL A 31 42.62 0.28 28.14
N ALA A 32 42.94 1.34 27.37
CA ALA A 32 41.95 2.11 26.64
C ALA A 32 41.20 1.25 25.59
N ALA A 33 41.94 0.39 24.86
CA ALA A 33 41.35 -0.57 23.93
C ALA A 33 40.46 -1.60 24.66
N GLY A 34 40.89 -2.07 25.84
CA GLY A 34 40.11 -2.97 26.68
C GLY A 34 38.79 -2.35 27.16
N ILE A 35 38.82 -1.09 27.60
CA ILE A 35 37.62 -0.35 28.02
C ILE A 35 36.67 -0.14 26.83
N ALA A 36 37.19 0.26 25.66
CA ALA A 36 36.38 0.44 24.47
C ALA A 36 35.70 -0.87 24.03
N ALA A 37 36.44 -1.98 24.02
CA ALA A 37 35.90 -3.30 23.72
C ALA A 37 34.87 -3.75 24.77
N GLY A 38 35.13 -3.48 26.05
CA GLY A 38 34.20 -3.79 27.15
C GLY A 38 32.91 -2.99 27.09
N ILE A 39 32.98 -1.70 26.76
CA ILE A 39 31.80 -0.84 26.55
C ILE A 39 31.03 -1.31 25.31
N TYR A 40 31.72 -1.64 24.22
CA TYR A 40 31.09 -2.15 23.00
C TYR A 40 30.35 -3.46 23.26
N PHE A 41 30.99 -4.43 23.93
CA PHE A 41 30.36 -5.70 24.29
C PHE A 41 29.24 -5.52 25.33
N GLY A 42 29.44 -4.67 26.33
CA GLY A 42 28.43 -4.37 27.35
C GLY A 42 27.18 -3.73 26.75
N LEU A 43 27.35 -2.74 25.88
CA LEU A 43 26.27 -2.14 25.11
C LEU A 43 25.64 -3.15 24.16
N SER A 44 26.43 -3.97 23.47
CA SER A 44 25.91 -4.98 22.54
C SER A 44 25.13 -6.11 23.24
N LEU A 45 25.37 -6.35 24.53
CA LEU A 45 24.63 -7.34 25.32
C LEU A 45 23.37 -6.73 25.97
N MET A 46 23.41 -5.42 26.27
CA MET A 46 22.35 -4.71 26.98
C MET A 46 21.37 -4.03 26.04
N LEU A 47 21.78 -3.68 24.81
CA LEU A 47 20.88 -3.25 23.75
C LEU A 47 20.38 -4.48 22.97
N PRO A 48 19.06 -4.65 22.78
CA PRO A 48 18.54 -5.62 21.83
C PRO A 48 19.13 -5.28 20.45
N LEU A 49 19.59 -6.31 19.71
CA LEU A 49 20.10 -6.14 18.36
C LEU A 49 19.10 -5.27 17.57
N PRO A 50 19.56 -4.24 16.83
CA PRO A 50 18.69 -3.53 15.91
C PRO A 50 18.14 -4.57 14.95
N GLN A 51 16.85 -4.88 15.09
CA GLN A 51 16.13 -5.63 14.08
C GLN A 51 16.34 -4.86 12.77
N PRO A 52 16.76 -5.52 11.68
CA PRO A 52 16.86 -4.86 10.39
C PRO A 52 15.56 -4.13 10.12
N VAL A 53 15.66 -2.93 9.56
CA VAL A 53 14.54 -2.03 9.26
C VAL A 53 13.72 -2.67 8.13
N GLU A 54 12.95 -3.69 8.48
CA GLU A 54 12.10 -4.49 7.59
C GLU A 54 10.61 -4.11 7.77
N ASP A 55 10.32 -3.25 8.75
CA ASP A 55 8.99 -2.93 9.26
C ASP A 55 8.43 -1.56 8.84
N LEU A 56 8.90 -0.96 7.73
CA LEU A 56 8.16 0.18 7.18
C LEU A 56 6.85 -0.27 6.50
N ASP A 57 6.79 -1.52 6.03
CA ASP A 57 5.58 -2.14 5.46
C ASP A 57 4.68 -2.78 6.55
N ALA A 58 5.20 -3.05 7.75
CA ALA A 58 4.42 -3.60 8.87
C ALA A 58 3.36 -2.63 9.41
N ALA A 59 3.45 -1.33 9.08
CA ALA A 59 2.41 -0.35 9.36
C ALA A 59 1.06 -0.69 8.68
N LEU A 60 1.06 -1.58 7.69
CA LEU A 60 -0.13 -2.07 6.97
C LEU A 60 -0.71 -3.38 7.56
N GLY A 61 -0.20 -3.88 8.69
CA GLY A 61 -0.76 -5.04 9.39
C GLY A 61 -0.45 -6.41 8.77
N LEU A 62 0.46 -6.48 7.78
CA LEU A 62 0.98 -7.71 7.19
C LEU A 62 2.50 -7.63 7.13
N THR A 63 3.18 -8.69 7.56
CA THR A 63 4.62 -8.85 7.37
C THR A 63 4.95 -9.13 5.89
N LEU A 64 6.17 -8.82 5.44
CA LEU A 64 6.63 -9.18 4.08
C LEU A 64 6.49 -10.68 3.81
N GLN A 65 6.75 -11.52 4.82
CA GLN A 65 6.62 -12.97 4.71
C GLN A 65 5.16 -13.39 4.45
N GLU A 66 4.19 -12.79 5.16
CA GLU A 66 2.77 -13.10 4.98
C GLU A 66 2.28 -12.63 3.60
N ARG A 67 2.73 -11.46 3.15
CA ARG A 67 2.46 -10.96 1.80
C ARG A 67 2.96 -11.92 0.74
N ASP A 68 4.21 -12.34 0.83
CA ASP A 68 4.83 -13.20 -0.17
C ASP A 68 4.18 -14.60 -0.16
N ALA A 69 3.83 -15.12 1.02
CA ALA A 69 3.07 -16.36 1.17
C ALA A 69 1.67 -16.27 0.55
N PHE A 70 0.98 -15.14 0.75
CA PHE A 70 -0.32 -14.85 0.14
C PHE A 70 -0.23 -14.88 -1.38
N LEU A 71 0.70 -14.11 -1.96
CA LEU A 71 0.88 -14.02 -3.41
C LEU A 71 1.33 -15.36 -4.00
N ALA A 72 2.21 -16.10 -3.32
CA ALA A 72 2.63 -17.43 -3.74
C ALA A 72 1.45 -18.42 -3.77
N SER A 73 0.58 -18.38 -2.76
CA SER A 73 -0.62 -19.22 -2.72
C SER A 73 -1.57 -18.89 -3.88
N CYS A 74 -1.80 -17.60 -4.16
CA CYS A 74 -2.60 -17.20 -5.32
C CYS A 74 -1.99 -17.72 -6.62
N ARG A 75 -0.70 -17.46 -6.90
CA ARG A 75 -0.04 -17.92 -8.13
C ARG A 75 -0.11 -19.43 -8.29
N LYS A 76 0.09 -20.18 -7.20
CA LYS A 76 0.00 -21.64 -7.21
C LYS A 76 -1.40 -22.11 -7.64
N SER A 77 -2.45 -21.70 -6.95
CA SER A 77 -3.81 -22.17 -7.23
C SER A 77 -4.31 -21.66 -8.61
N THR A 78 -3.89 -20.47 -9.03
CA THR A 78 -4.23 -19.94 -10.36
C THR A 78 -3.55 -20.72 -11.49
N GLY A 79 -2.27 -21.05 -11.33
CA GLY A 79 -1.54 -21.89 -12.27
C GLY A 79 -2.13 -23.30 -12.35
N GLU A 80 -2.56 -23.85 -11.21
CA GLU A 80 -3.24 -25.13 -11.16
C GLU A 80 -4.59 -25.11 -11.90
N LEU A 81 -5.41 -24.08 -11.71
CA LEU A 81 -6.67 -23.89 -12.44
C LEU A 81 -6.44 -23.86 -13.95
N ALA A 82 -5.43 -23.12 -14.42
CA ALA A 82 -5.10 -23.05 -15.84
C ALA A 82 -4.65 -24.41 -16.41
N GLN A 83 -3.86 -25.18 -15.64
CA GLN A 83 -3.45 -26.53 -16.04
C GLN A 83 -4.63 -27.49 -16.11
N LEU A 84 -5.49 -27.48 -15.09
CA LEU A 84 -6.68 -28.34 -15.04
C LEU A 84 -7.70 -27.97 -16.11
N ALA A 85 -7.84 -26.70 -16.47
CA ALA A 85 -8.70 -26.25 -17.57
C ALA A 85 -8.38 -26.97 -18.89
N ALA A 86 -7.09 -27.23 -19.17
CA ALA A 86 -6.66 -27.96 -20.35
C ALA A 86 -7.07 -29.45 -20.33
N ALA A 87 -7.32 -30.02 -19.16
CA ALA A 87 -7.78 -31.40 -18.98
C ALA A 87 -9.32 -31.53 -19.00
N VAL A 88 -10.05 -30.41 -19.02
CA VAL A 88 -11.52 -30.41 -19.08
C VAL A 88 -11.98 -30.84 -20.47
N ARG A 89 -12.86 -31.84 -20.54
CA ARG A 89 -13.44 -32.33 -21.82
C ARG A 89 -14.48 -31.38 -22.40
N ASN A 90 -15.31 -30.75 -21.55
CA ASN A 90 -16.30 -29.78 -21.98
C ASN A 90 -15.60 -28.46 -22.35
N ARG A 91 -15.46 -28.16 -23.64
CA ARG A 91 -14.71 -26.99 -24.12
C ARG A 91 -15.24 -25.67 -23.58
N ALA A 92 -16.56 -25.46 -23.59
CA ALA A 92 -17.15 -24.23 -23.09
C ALA A 92 -16.84 -24.03 -21.60
N PHE A 93 -16.92 -25.11 -20.82
CA PHE A 93 -16.56 -25.06 -19.41
C PHE A 93 -15.05 -24.81 -19.22
N GLY A 94 -14.19 -25.47 -19.99
CA GLY A 94 -12.74 -25.25 -19.96
C GLY A 94 -12.34 -23.81 -20.28
N GLU A 95 -13.02 -23.18 -21.25
CA GLU A 95 -12.86 -21.75 -21.57
C GLU A 95 -13.26 -20.85 -20.39
N ASN A 96 -14.37 -21.13 -19.72
CA ASN A 96 -14.81 -20.41 -18.53
C ASN A 96 -13.80 -20.51 -17.37
N VAL A 97 -13.27 -21.71 -17.12
CA VAL A 97 -12.22 -21.92 -16.11
C VAL A 97 -10.96 -21.13 -16.48
N ASN A 98 -10.57 -21.11 -17.76
CA ASN A 98 -9.39 -20.40 -18.20
C ASN A 98 -9.56 -18.87 -18.09
N ALA A 99 -10.76 -18.36 -18.38
CA ALA A 99 -11.11 -16.96 -18.17
C ALA A 99 -11.04 -16.56 -16.69
N LEU A 100 -11.57 -17.41 -15.79
CA LEU A 100 -11.45 -17.23 -14.34
C LEU A 100 -9.98 -17.24 -13.90
N ALA A 101 -9.18 -18.20 -14.37
CA ALA A 101 -7.76 -18.29 -14.03
C ALA A 101 -7.01 -17.03 -14.49
N LYS A 102 -7.33 -16.50 -15.68
CA LYS A 102 -6.77 -15.23 -16.15
C LYS A 102 -7.16 -14.06 -15.25
N ALA A 103 -8.44 -13.91 -14.92
CA ALA A 103 -8.91 -12.84 -14.02
C ALA A 103 -8.23 -12.91 -12.64
N ALA A 104 -8.07 -14.11 -12.08
CA ALA A 104 -7.35 -14.32 -10.83
C ALA A 104 -5.85 -13.99 -10.93
N ALA A 105 -5.21 -14.25 -12.08
CA ALA A 105 -3.82 -13.89 -12.33
C ALA A 105 -3.64 -12.36 -12.45
N ASP A 106 -4.57 -11.68 -13.12
CA ASP A 106 -4.59 -10.23 -13.26
C ASP A 106 -4.79 -9.56 -11.88
N LEU A 107 -5.72 -10.08 -11.07
CA LEU A 107 -5.92 -9.65 -9.68
C LEU A 107 -4.66 -9.87 -8.84
N THR A 108 -4.02 -11.04 -8.92
CA THR A 108 -2.79 -11.33 -8.18
C THR A 108 -1.66 -10.37 -8.57
N SER A 109 -1.52 -10.08 -9.86
CA SER A 109 -0.53 -9.13 -10.38
C SER A 109 -0.80 -7.70 -9.93
N TYR A 110 -2.07 -7.33 -9.75
CA TYR A 110 -2.44 -6.05 -9.17
C TYR A 110 -2.08 -5.97 -7.69
N LEU A 111 -2.39 -7.00 -6.89
CA LEU A 111 -2.05 -7.07 -5.46
C LEU A 111 -0.54 -7.10 -5.21
N GLU A 112 0.25 -7.61 -6.16
CA GLU A 112 1.72 -7.53 -6.11
C GLU A 112 2.22 -6.07 -6.23
N LYS A 113 1.53 -5.24 -7.01
CA LYS A 113 1.87 -3.81 -7.16
C LYS A 113 1.27 -2.95 -6.04
N LYS A 114 0.16 -3.41 -5.45
CA LYS A 114 -0.60 -2.72 -4.39
C LYS A 114 -0.83 -3.65 -3.20
N PRO A 115 0.18 -3.78 -2.32
CA PRO A 115 0.11 -4.70 -1.19
C PRO A 115 -0.93 -4.29 -0.12
N ASP A 116 -1.27 -3.01 -0.05
CA ASP A 116 -2.32 -2.46 0.80
C ASP A 116 -3.71 -3.03 0.47
N ALA A 117 -3.97 -3.36 -0.80
CA ALA A 117 -5.21 -3.97 -1.24
C ALA A 117 -5.36 -5.45 -0.82
N ILE A 118 -4.31 -6.10 -0.31
CA ILE A 118 -4.34 -7.52 0.10
C ILE A 118 -5.33 -7.75 1.24
N LEU A 119 -5.49 -6.79 2.15
CA LEU A 119 -6.46 -6.89 3.24
C LEU A 119 -7.90 -7.02 2.73
N LEU A 120 -8.23 -6.35 1.63
CA LEU A 120 -9.54 -6.43 1.00
C LEU A 120 -9.73 -7.73 0.22
N ALA A 121 -8.64 -8.36 -0.20
CA ALA A 121 -8.61 -9.60 -0.96
C ALA A 121 -8.24 -10.83 -0.12
N TYR A 122 -8.30 -10.76 1.22
CA TYR A 122 -7.75 -11.79 2.10
C TYR A 122 -8.33 -13.21 1.88
N SER A 123 -9.57 -13.31 1.39
CA SER A 123 -10.25 -14.59 1.11
C SER A 123 -9.82 -15.24 -0.21
N VAL A 124 -9.15 -14.49 -1.10
CA VAL A 124 -8.82 -14.93 -2.46
C VAL A 124 -8.02 -16.23 -2.52
N PRO A 125 -6.90 -16.40 -1.79
CA PRO A 125 -6.10 -17.63 -1.89
C PRO A 125 -6.90 -18.87 -1.50
N ARG A 126 -7.69 -18.77 -0.43
CA ARG A 126 -8.54 -19.87 0.05
C ARG A 126 -9.60 -20.24 -0.99
N ASN A 127 -10.25 -19.24 -1.58
CA ASN A 127 -11.27 -19.46 -2.61
C ASN A 127 -10.68 -20.11 -3.87
N LEU A 128 -9.50 -19.65 -4.32
CA LEU A 128 -8.79 -20.24 -5.46
C LEU A 128 -8.39 -21.70 -5.20
N GLU A 129 -7.88 -22.01 -4.01
CA GLU A 129 -7.54 -23.39 -3.63
C GLU A 129 -8.80 -24.28 -3.61
N HIS A 130 -9.92 -23.80 -3.08
CA HIS A 130 -11.18 -24.55 -3.11
C HIS A 130 -11.68 -24.79 -4.54
N LEU A 131 -11.59 -23.79 -5.42
CA LEU A 131 -11.94 -23.94 -6.83
C LEU A 131 -11.02 -24.97 -7.50
N ALA A 132 -9.71 -24.89 -7.30
CA ALA A 132 -8.75 -25.87 -7.82
C ALA A 132 -9.09 -27.29 -7.35
N GLY A 133 -9.40 -27.47 -6.06
CA GLY A 133 -9.84 -28.74 -5.49
C GLY A 133 -11.12 -29.29 -6.13
N MET A 134 -12.14 -28.46 -6.35
CA MET A 134 -13.36 -28.85 -7.04
C MET A 134 -13.09 -29.24 -8.50
N LEU A 135 -12.21 -28.51 -9.18
CA LEU A 135 -11.87 -28.80 -10.57
C LEU A 135 -11.07 -30.08 -10.72
N ARG A 136 -10.16 -30.40 -9.79
CA ARG A 136 -9.50 -31.72 -9.73
C ARG A 136 -10.53 -32.84 -9.69
N GLN A 137 -11.52 -32.72 -8.81
CA GLN A 137 -12.58 -33.71 -8.67
C GLN A 137 -13.45 -33.78 -9.93
N TYR A 138 -13.80 -32.64 -10.52
CA TYR A 138 -14.51 -32.58 -11.79
C TYR A 138 -13.76 -33.34 -12.89
N VAL A 139 -12.47 -33.05 -13.08
CA VAL A 139 -11.65 -33.71 -14.11
C VAL A 139 -11.62 -35.22 -13.87
N ALA A 140 -11.34 -35.66 -12.63
CA ALA A 140 -11.32 -37.07 -12.28
C ALA A 140 -12.65 -37.77 -12.61
N ILE A 141 -13.78 -37.22 -12.18
CA ILE A 141 -15.11 -37.80 -12.42
C ILE A 141 -15.46 -37.78 -13.92
N SER A 142 -15.15 -36.70 -14.64
CA SER A 142 -15.46 -36.55 -16.07
C SER A 142 -14.71 -37.53 -16.98
N THR A 143 -13.61 -38.12 -16.50
CA THR A 143 -12.87 -39.15 -17.24
C THR A 143 -13.52 -40.53 -17.18
N HIS A 144 -14.35 -40.80 -16.17
CA HIS A 144 -15.03 -42.09 -16.04
C HIS A 144 -16.28 -42.16 -16.92
N GLN A 145 -16.24 -43.07 -17.91
CA GLN A 145 -17.25 -43.19 -18.98
C GLN A 145 -18.62 -43.74 -18.54
N GLN A 146 -18.75 -44.14 -17.27
CA GLN A 146 -19.98 -44.67 -16.66
C GLN A 146 -20.57 -43.69 -15.63
N ALA A 147 -20.62 -42.41 -15.97
CA ALA A 147 -21.28 -41.42 -15.13
C ALA A 147 -22.76 -41.80 -14.96
N SER A 148 -23.15 -42.12 -13.72
CA SER A 148 -24.57 -42.20 -13.36
C SER A 148 -25.21 -40.82 -13.53
N GLY A 149 -26.54 -40.75 -13.70
CA GLY A 149 -27.24 -39.45 -13.81
C GLY A 149 -26.94 -38.49 -12.65
N THR A 150 -26.63 -39.02 -11.47
CA THR A 150 -26.17 -38.26 -10.30
C THR A 150 -24.80 -37.59 -10.48
N ALA A 151 -23.87 -38.23 -11.20
CA ALA A 151 -22.54 -37.68 -11.47
C ALA A 151 -22.62 -36.53 -12.48
N GLU A 152 -23.43 -36.66 -13.53
CA GLU A 152 -23.64 -35.57 -14.49
C GLU A 152 -24.27 -34.33 -13.85
N GLU A 153 -25.22 -34.51 -12.94
CA GLU A 153 -25.86 -33.40 -12.23
C GLU A 153 -24.88 -32.69 -11.29
N ALA A 154 -24.01 -33.45 -10.62
CA ALA A 154 -22.94 -32.88 -9.79
C ALA A 154 -21.93 -32.09 -10.64
N LEU A 155 -21.53 -32.62 -11.80
CA LEU A 155 -20.64 -31.91 -12.73
C LEU A 155 -21.26 -30.58 -13.18
N ARG A 156 -22.53 -30.56 -13.59
CA ARG A 156 -23.23 -29.32 -13.97
C ARG A 156 -23.32 -28.30 -12.83
N LYS A 157 -23.52 -28.76 -11.59
CA LYS A 157 -23.50 -27.86 -10.41
C LYS A 157 -22.12 -27.22 -10.22
N VAL A 158 -21.05 -27.98 -10.42
CA VAL A 158 -19.69 -27.43 -10.38
C VAL A 158 -19.49 -26.40 -11.50
N GLU A 159 -19.97 -26.66 -12.72
CA GLU A 159 -19.87 -25.69 -13.82
C GLU A 159 -20.54 -24.35 -13.47
N GLY A 160 -21.73 -24.37 -12.86
CA GLY A 160 -22.42 -23.15 -12.41
C GLY A 160 -21.73 -22.43 -11.26
N ILE A 161 -21.06 -23.15 -10.34
CA ILE A 161 -20.25 -22.53 -9.27
C ILE A 161 -19.09 -21.74 -9.89
N PHE A 162 -18.44 -22.29 -10.91
CA PHE A 162 -17.33 -21.64 -11.59
C PHE A 162 -17.74 -20.39 -12.36
N GLU A 163 -18.92 -20.38 -12.98
CA GLU A 163 -19.48 -19.19 -13.62
C GLU A 163 -19.70 -18.07 -12.60
N SER A 164 -20.35 -18.39 -11.47
CA SER A 164 -20.57 -17.43 -10.37
C SER A 164 -19.25 -16.94 -9.75
N ALA A 165 -18.27 -17.84 -9.59
CA ALA A 165 -16.94 -17.49 -9.12
C ALA A 165 -16.24 -16.52 -10.08
N GLY A 166 -16.34 -16.75 -11.40
CA GLY A 166 -15.81 -15.86 -12.43
C GLY A 166 -16.34 -14.44 -12.29
N HIS A 167 -17.66 -14.28 -12.18
CA HIS A 167 -18.28 -12.98 -11.97
C HIS A 167 -17.85 -12.31 -10.66
N SER A 168 -17.75 -13.09 -9.59
CA SER A 168 -17.35 -12.57 -8.27
C SER A 168 -15.90 -12.07 -8.26
N PHE A 169 -14.98 -12.82 -8.87
CA PHE A 169 -13.57 -12.42 -8.99
C PHE A 169 -13.38 -11.20 -9.87
N LEU A 170 -14.09 -11.13 -11.00
CA LEU A 170 -14.05 -9.96 -11.87
C LEU A 170 -14.62 -8.72 -11.17
N GLY A 171 -15.75 -8.87 -10.48
CA GLY A 171 -16.35 -7.79 -9.70
C GLY A 171 -15.42 -7.27 -8.59
N MET A 172 -14.75 -8.18 -7.87
CA MET A 172 -13.76 -7.80 -6.85
C MET A 172 -12.58 -7.05 -7.46
N TYR A 173 -12.05 -7.51 -8.60
CA TYR A 173 -10.96 -6.82 -9.29
C TYR A 173 -11.38 -5.41 -9.74
N GLN A 174 -12.60 -5.27 -10.26
CA GLN A 174 -13.13 -3.99 -10.69
C GLN A 174 -13.33 -3.02 -9.53
N GLN A 175 -13.84 -3.49 -8.40
CA GLN A 175 -13.99 -2.68 -7.18
C GLN A 175 -12.65 -2.13 -6.67
N LEU A 176 -11.57 -2.91 -6.76
CA LEU A 176 -10.24 -2.45 -6.39
C LEU A 176 -9.75 -1.34 -7.33
N LEU A 177 -9.98 -1.48 -8.63
CA LEU A 177 -9.64 -0.45 -9.61
C LEU A 177 -10.46 0.84 -9.42
N ASP A 178 -11.75 0.72 -9.11
CA ASP A 178 -12.62 1.89 -8.91
C ASP A 178 -12.21 2.68 -7.65
N ASN A 179 -11.83 1.98 -6.57
CA ASN A 179 -11.28 2.63 -5.37
C ASN A 179 -10.01 3.41 -5.66
N ASP A 180 -9.15 2.88 -6.52
CA ASP A 180 -7.92 3.54 -6.97
C ASP A 180 -8.19 4.81 -7.77
N VAL A 181 -9.16 4.75 -8.69
CA VAL A 181 -9.58 5.91 -9.49
C VAL A 181 -10.12 7.01 -8.57
N ALA A 182 -10.98 6.67 -7.62
CA ALA A 182 -11.52 7.62 -6.66
C ALA A 182 -10.42 8.28 -5.79
N ALA A 183 -9.43 7.50 -5.36
CA ALA A 183 -8.29 8.02 -4.60
C ALA A 183 -7.43 8.98 -5.45
N LEU A 184 -7.25 8.67 -6.74
CA LEU A 184 -6.53 9.54 -7.68
C LEU A 184 -7.29 10.85 -7.94
N GLU A 185 -8.60 10.78 -8.15
CA GLU A 185 -9.45 11.98 -8.33
C GLU A 185 -9.40 12.88 -7.10
N THR A 186 -9.48 12.30 -5.89
CA THR A 186 -9.36 13.05 -4.63
C THR A 186 -8.00 13.74 -4.52
N SER A 187 -6.93 13.04 -4.91
CA SER A 187 -5.57 13.59 -4.92
C SER A 187 -5.43 14.74 -5.94
N ALA A 188 -6.01 14.58 -7.12
CA ALA A 188 -6.02 15.61 -8.16
C ALA A 188 -6.83 16.85 -7.74
N GLN A 189 -8.00 16.66 -7.11
CA GLN A 189 -8.80 17.76 -6.55
C GLN A 189 -8.05 18.49 -5.45
N THR A 190 -7.39 17.76 -4.54
CA THR A 190 -6.59 18.35 -3.47
C THR A 190 -5.43 19.17 -4.04
N LEU A 191 -4.72 18.63 -5.03
CA LEU A 191 -3.65 19.34 -5.71
C LEU A 191 -4.17 20.60 -6.44
N ALA A 192 -5.33 20.52 -7.09
CA ALA A 192 -5.96 21.65 -7.75
C ALA A 192 -6.34 22.76 -6.74
N ILE A 193 -6.87 22.39 -5.57
CA ILE A 193 -7.16 23.34 -4.48
C ILE A 193 -5.88 24.00 -4.00
N LEU A 194 -4.80 23.23 -3.77
CA LEU A 194 -3.52 23.78 -3.32
C LEU A 194 -2.93 24.76 -4.35
N MET A 195 -2.98 24.40 -5.64
CA MET A 195 -2.50 25.27 -6.72
C MET A 195 -3.36 26.53 -6.89
N ASP A 196 -4.68 26.44 -6.76
CA ASP A 196 -5.58 27.61 -6.82
C ASP A 196 -5.32 28.55 -5.63
N VAL A 197 -5.15 28.00 -4.42
CA VAL A 197 -4.79 28.77 -3.22
C VAL A 197 -3.47 29.51 -3.42
N ASP A 198 -2.43 28.87 -3.98
CA ASP A 198 -1.16 29.54 -4.28
C ASP A 198 -1.32 30.67 -5.30
N THR A 199 -2.16 30.49 -6.33
CA THR A 199 -2.44 31.57 -7.30
C THR A 199 -3.21 32.73 -6.67
N GLN A 200 -4.16 32.46 -5.76
CA GLN A 200 -4.90 33.51 -5.04
C GLN A 200 -4.01 34.27 -4.06
N ILE A 201 -3.11 33.59 -3.34
CA ILE A 201 -2.12 34.22 -2.46
C ILE A 201 -1.17 35.11 -3.28
N HIS A 202 -0.73 34.64 -4.45
CA HIS A 202 0.13 35.43 -5.32
C HIS A 202 -0.59 36.68 -5.86
N ASN A 203 -1.88 36.56 -6.22
CA ASN A 203 -2.66 37.68 -6.75
C ASN A 203 -3.07 38.69 -5.67
N GLN A 204 -3.28 38.26 -4.42
CA GLN A 204 -3.53 39.17 -3.29
C GLN A 204 -2.29 40.00 -2.90
N ARG A 205 -1.06 39.49 -3.10
CA ARG A 205 0.17 40.29 -2.89
C ARG A 205 0.36 41.41 -3.93
N ILE A 206 -0.31 41.35 -5.08
CA ILE A 206 -0.12 42.30 -6.19
C ILE A 206 -1.18 43.43 -6.19
N LYS A 207 -2.15 43.43 -5.27
CA LYS A 207 -3.11 44.53 -5.16
C LYS A 207 -2.54 45.64 -4.26
N PRO A 208 -2.10 46.81 -4.79
CA PRO A 208 -1.65 47.91 -3.95
C PRO A 208 -2.85 48.45 -3.17
N SER A 209 -2.74 48.46 -1.85
CA SER A 209 -3.70 49.07 -0.93
C SER A 209 -3.99 50.51 -1.36
N ARG A 210 -5.17 50.76 -1.94
CA ARG A 210 -5.67 52.12 -2.10
C ARG A 210 -5.97 52.67 -0.71
N PHE A 211 -5.23 53.70 -0.32
CA PHE A 211 -5.52 54.52 0.85
C PHE A 211 -6.94 55.11 0.72
N PRO A 212 -7.75 55.11 1.79
CA PRO A 212 -9.03 55.81 1.78
C PRO A 212 -8.80 57.33 1.81
N GLU A 213 -9.36 58.02 0.84
CA GLU A 213 -9.42 59.48 0.74
C GLU A 213 -10.33 60.03 1.87
N PRO A 214 -9.95 61.11 2.58
CA PRO A 214 -10.76 61.62 3.69
C PRO A 214 -11.98 62.40 3.19
N ASP A 215 -13.13 62.00 3.71
CA ASP A 215 -14.49 62.45 3.40
C ASP A 215 -14.74 63.91 3.83
N ASN A 216 -14.95 64.80 2.86
CA ASN A 216 -15.12 66.24 3.06
C ASN A 216 -16.62 66.58 3.16
N GLN A 217 -17.29 66.20 4.26
CA GLN A 217 -18.74 66.37 4.45
C GLN A 217 -19.17 67.28 5.62
N GLN A 218 -18.33 68.22 6.06
CA GLN A 218 -18.71 69.13 7.17
C GLN A 218 -19.28 70.50 6.77
N ALA A 219 -19.50 70.81 5.48
CA ALA A 219 -19.78 72.19 5.06
C ALA A 219 -21.27 72.61 4.93
N GLN A 220 -22.29 71.78 5.18
CA GLN A 220 -23.66 72.14 4.73
C GLN A 220 -24.83 72.04 5.73
N ARG A 221 -24.62 71.77 7.03
CA ARG A 221 -25.75 71.66 8.00
C ARG A 221 -25.81 72.76 9.07
N ARG A 222 -25.61 74.03 8.68
CA ARG A 222 -26.00 75.18 9.52
C ARG A 222 -26.69 76.26 8.69
N ARG A 223 -27.98 76.06 8.39
CA ARG A 223 -28.94 77.17 8.25
C ARG A 223 -30.27 76.73 8.90
N LEU A 224 -30.53 77.35 10.05
CA LEU A 224 -31.82 77.58 10.73
C LEU A 224 -32.83 78.27 9.77
N PRO A 225 -34.13 78.50 10.09
CA PRO A 225 -34.68 78.66 11.45
C PRO A 225 -36.13 78.16 11.72
N GLU A 226 -36.52 78.28 12.99
CA GLU A 226 -37.82 78.78 13.50
C GLU A 226 -39.14 78.12 13.08
N LYS A 227 -39.94 77.61 14.04
CA LYS A 227 -40.98 78.34 14.80
C LYS A 227 -42.06 77.39 15.39
N GLU A 228 -42.54 77.79 16.57
CA GLU A 228 -43.86 77.50 17.20
C GLU A 228 -44.14 76.03 17.57
N THR A 229 -44.45 75.65 18.82
CA THR A 229 -45.23 76.32 19.89
C THR A 229 -44.81 75.77 21.24
#